data_AF-A0AAD6CTR0-F1
#
_entry.id   AF-A0AAD6CTR0-F1
#
_cell.length_a   1.000
_cell.length_b   1.000
_cell.length_c   1.000
_cell.angle_alpha   90.00
_cell.angle_beta   90.00
_cell.angle_gamma   90.00
#
_symmetry.space_group_name_H-M   'P 1'
#
loop_
_entity.id
_entity.type
_entity.pdbx_description
1 polymer ?
#
loop_
_entity_poly.entity_id
_entity_poly.type
_entity_poly.pdbx_seq_one_letter_code
_entity_poly.pdbx_strand_id
1 'polypeptide(L)'
;MADKVLNFDPLKEKKRLSDLDLEIFAILNDVIQPEVSLEEGEAAKRIDELAPLGHQSEDEDSDDERIEKFLWSLWSLIIEVIQLVPRDHQGQNRITLLVKSLSQTSRCNCTIWESEASLWEDLPLLGPFMRDNWISPTYNGEVPEVQLAENWANLNSFAARLFGEGLAQWKNFAV
;
A
#
# COMPACT_ATOMS: atom_id res chain seq x y z
N MET A 1 11.63 -22.32 7.47
CA MET A 1 12.19 -21.46 8.53
C MET A 1 11.03 -20.63 9.04
N ALA A 2 10.88 -20.44 10.36
CA ALA A 2 9.83 -19.56 10.87
C ALA A 2 10.17 -18.12 10.47
N ASP A 3 9.18 -17.38 10.00
CA ASP A 3 9.35 -15.98 9.62
C ASP A 3 9.64 -15.11 10.84
N LYS A 4 10.50 -14.10 10.65
CA LYS A 4 10.99 -13.23 11.72
C LYS A 4 9.99 -12.11 11.97
N VAL A 5 9.63 -11.89 13.24
CA VAL A 5 8.87 -10.71 13.68
C VAL A 5 9.57 -9.43 13.20
N LEU A 6 8.82 -8.56 12.53
CA LEU A 6 9.34 -7.32 11.95
C LEU A 6 9.09 -6.15 12.90
N ASN A 7 10.06 -5.23 12.99
CA ASN A 7 9.91 -3.99 13.75
C ASN A 7 9.72 -2.82 12.78
N PHE A 8 8.59 -2.13 12.93
CA PHE A 8 8.20 -0.96 12.14
C PHE A 8 8.16 0.34 12.96
N ASP A 9 8.64 0.35 14.20
CA ASP A 9 8.78 1.55 15.05
C ASP A 9 9.47 2.72 14.33
N PRO A 10 10.50 2.51 13.48
CA PRO A 10 11.09 3.60 12.71
C PRO A 10 10.11 4.38 11.82
N LEU A 11 9.01 3.77 11.36
CA LEU A 11 7.98 4.47 10.58
C LEU A 11 7.13 5.39 11.46
N LYS A 12 6.80 4.94 12.68
CA LYS A 12 6.04 5.73 13.66
C LYS A 12 6.84 6.93 14.18
N GLU A 13 8.16 6.79 14.28
CA GLU A 13 9.03 7.86 14.78
C GLU A 13 9.38 8.90 13.71
N LYS A 14 9.46 8.49 12.43
CA LYS A 14 9.81 9.38 11.32
C LYS A 14 8.68 10.32 10.90
N LYS A 15 7.43 9.94 11.17
CA LYS A 15 6.25 10.61 10.62
C LYS A 15 5.23 10.85 11.74
N ARG A 16 4.70 12.06 11.84
CA ARG A 16 3.50 12.30 12.66
C ARG A 16 2.31 11.71 11.91
N LEU A 17 2.02 10.44 12.20
CA LEU A 17 0.88 9.72 11.65
C LEU A 17 -0.42 10.32 12.19
N SER A 18 -1.42 10.48 11.31
CA SER A 18 -2.79 10.78 11.72
C SER A 18 -3.44 9.56 12.37
N ASP A 19 -4.60 9.74 13.01
CA ASP A 19 -5.36 8.63 13.60
C ASP A 19 -5.72 7.60 12.51
N LEU A 20 -6.13 8.06 11.32
CA LEU A 20 -6.37 7.21 10.16
C LEU A 20 -5.12 6.42 9.75
N ASP A 21 -3.96 7.08 9.67
CA ASP A 21 -2.72 6.40 9.30
C ASP A 21 -2.33 5.33 10.33
N LEU A 22 -2.58 5.57 11.62
CA LEU A 22 -2.34 4.60 12.69
C LEU A 22 -3.26 3.37 12.57
N GLU A 23 -4.53 3.58 12.20
CA GLU A 23 -5.49 2.50 11.98
C GLU A 23 -5.11 1.64 10.76
N ILE A 24 -4.80 2.28 9.63
CA ILE A 24 -4.30 1.57 8.43
C ILE A 24 -3.04 0.80 8.78
N PHE A 25 -2.08 1.44 9.46
CA PHE A 25 -0.83 0.81 9.84
C PHE A 25 -1.03 -0.39 10.78
N ALA A 26 -1.96 -0.31 11.73
CA ALA A 26 -2.28 -1.42 12.62
C ALA A 26 -2.78 -2.64 11.83
N ILE A 27 -3.67 -2.43 10.84
CA ILE A 27 -4.14 -3.50 9.95
C ILE A 27 -2.98 -4.10 9.17
N LEU A 28 -2.13 -3.28 8.55
CA LEU A 28 -0.97 -3.76 7.79
C LEU A 28 0.00 -4.56 8.67
N ASN A 29 0.27 -4.09 9.88
CA ASN A 29 1.10 -4.81 10.84
C ASN A 29 0.50 -6.17 11.19
N ASP A 30 -0.79 -6.24 11.50
CA ASP A 30 -1.47 -7.48 11.84
C ASP A 30 -1.52 -8.49 10.68
N VAL A 31 -1.50 -8.02 9.43
CA VAL A 31 -1.36 -8.87 8.24
C VAL A 31 0.07 -9.35 8.03
N ILE A 32 1.09 -8.62 8.48
CA ILE A 32 2.48 -8.99 8.22
C ILE A 32 3.05 -9.88 9.31
N GLN A 33 2.68 -9.66 10.57
CA GLN A 33 3.30 -10.37 11.68
C GLN A 33 2.95 -11.86 11.63
N PRO A 34 3.94 -12.77 11.81
CA PRO A 34 3.71 -14.21 11.73
C PRO A 34 2.85 -14.76 12.87
N GLU A 35 2.80 -14.06 14.00
CA GLU A 35 2.03 -14.45 15.19
C GLU A 35 0.58 -13.95 15.16
N VAL A 36 0.30 -12.94 14.33
CA VAL A 36 -1.03 -12.36 14.17
C VAL A 36 -1.61 -12.85 12.85
N SER A 37 -2.65 -13.67 12.95
CA SER A 37 -3.31 -14.26 11.78
C SER A 37 -4.52 -13.43 11.36
N LEU A 38 -4.33 -12.14 11.05
CA LEU A 38 -5.38 -11.37 10.39
C LEU A 38 -5.43 -11.78 8.92
N GLU A 39 -6.47 -12.53 8.53
CA GLU A 39 -6.65 -12.98 7.14
C GLU A 39 -6.76 -11.79 6.18
N GLU A 40 -6.22 -11.93 4.98
CA GLU A 40 -6.10 -10.85 3.99
C GLU A 40 -7.47 -10.33 3.55
N GLY A 41 -8.48 -11.19 3.48
CA GLY A 41 -9.85 -10.81 3.17
C GLY A 41 -10.53 -10.03 4.31
N GLU A 42 -10.20 -10.32 5.56
CA GLU A 42 -10.70 -9.57 6.72
C GLU A 42 -10.01 -8.21 6.82
N ALA A 43 -8.70 -8.16 6.61
CA ALA A 43 -7.97 -6.90 6.51
C ALA A 43 -8.47 -6.01 5.36
N ALA A 44 -8.79 -6.61 4.20
CA ALA A 44 -9.38 -5.88 3.08
C ALA A 44 -10.71 -5.24 3.45
N LYS A 45 -11.59 -5.96 4.16
CA LYS A 45 -12.85 -5.41 4.66
C LYS A 45 -12.65 -4.27 5.64
N ARG A 46 -11.69 -4.39 6.56
CA ARG A 46 -11.40 -3.31 7.51
C ARG A 46 -10.88 -2.06 6.81
N ILE A 47 -9.96 -2.22 5.86
CA ILE A 47 -9.48 -1.09 5.04
C ILE A 47 -10.62 -0.50 4.23
N ASP A 48 -11.49 -1.34 3.68
CA ASP A 48 -12.70 -0.88 3.01
C ASP A 48 -13.56 -0.04 3.96
N GLU A 49 -13.92 -0.54 5.14
CA GLU A 49 -14.74 0.18 6.13
C GLU A 49 -14.16 1.56 6.53
N LEU A 50 -12.83 1.74 6.47
CA LEU A 50 -12.18 3.04 6.72
C LEU A 50 -12.32 4.06 5.58
N ALA A 51 -12.64 3.62 4.35
CA ALA A 51 -12.77 4.54 3.23
C ALA A 51 -13.99 5.46 3.43
N PRO A 52 -13.84 6.79 3.21
CA PRO A 52 -14.79 7.82 3.66
C PRO A 52 -16.06 7.95 2.80
N LEU A 53 -16.67 6.84 2.39
CA LEU A 53 -17.82 6.81 1.47
C LEU A 53 -19.15 7.11 2.16
N GLY A 54 -19.88 8.11 1.66
CA GLY A 54 -21.25 8.41 2.10
C GLY A 54 -21.36 8.88 3.55
N HIS A 55 -20.23 9.16 4.20
CA HIS A 55 -20.20 9.77 5.53
C HIS A 55 -20.49 11.26 5.39
N GLN A 56 -21.55 11.75 6.02
CA GLN A 56 -21.76 13.18 6.19
C GLN A 56 -20.62 13.72 7.05
N SER A 57 -19.63 14.35 6.42
CA SER A 57 -18.60 15.12 7.11
C SER A 57 -19.07 16.57 7.27
N GLU A 58 -18.61 17.22 8.34
CA GLU A 58 -18.72 18.67 8.47
C GLU A 58 -17.73 19.41 7.55
N ASP A 59 -16.78 18.67 6.96
CA ASP A 59 -15.77 19.17 6.02
C ASP A 59 -16.39 19.55 4.66
N GLU A 60 -15.87 20.62 4.04
CA GLU A 60 -16.27 21.12 2.71
C GLU A 60 -15.78 20.23 1.54
N ASP A 61 -14.93 19.24 1.82
CA ASP A 61 -14.40 18.34 0.81
C ASP A 61 -15.51 17.46 0.21
N SER A 62 -15.45 17.28 -1.11
CA SER A 62 -16.26 16.28 -1.81
C SER A 62 -15.88 14.84 -1.42
N ASP A 63 -16.79 13.88 -1.62
CA ASP A 63 -16.50 12.46 -1.39
C ASP A 63 -15.27 12.00 -2.19
N ASP A 64 -15.13 12.47 -3.44
CA ASP A 64 -13.99 12.17 -4.30
C ASP A 64 -12.65 12.68 -3.72
N GLU A 65 -12.61 13.91 -3.19
CA GLU A 65 -11.41 14.46 -2.53
C GLU A 65 -11.04 13.70 -1.26
N ARG A 66 -12.04 13.26 -0.49
CA ARG A 66 -11.82 12.47 0.73
C ARG A 66 -11.30 11.08 0.40
N ILE A 67 -11.85 10.44 -0.64
CA ILE A 67 -11.36 9.16 -1.17
C ILE A 67 -9.93 9.31 -1.65
N GLU A 68 -9.62 10.37 -2.41
CA GLU A 68 -8.26 10.65 -2.86
C GLU A 68 -7.30 10.76 -1.68
N LYS A 69 -7.60 11.59 -0.67
CA LYS A 69 -6.77 11.73 0.55
C LYS A 69 -6.57 10.40 1.28
N PHE A 70 -7.63 9.59 1.38
CA PHE A 70 -7.56 8.27 1.99
C PHE A 70 -6.65 7.31 1.20
N LEU A 71 -6.79 7.25 -0.12
CA LEU A 71 -5.94 6.43 -1.00
C LEU A 71 -4.48 6.88 -0.95
N TRP A 72 -4.24 8.19 -0.85
CA TRP A 72 -2.90 8.74 -0.63
C TRP A 72 -2.25 8.18 0.64
N SER A 73 -2.97 8.20 1.76
CA SER A 73 -2.51 7.60 3.02
C SER A 73 -2.27 6.09 2.89
N LEU A 74 -3.23 5.36 2.32
CA LEU A 74 -3.18 3.91 2.17
C LEU A 74 -1.96 3.47 1.33
N TRP A 75 -1.79 4.02 0.14
CA TRP A 75 -0.70 3.62 -0.76
C TRP A 75 0.66 4.04 -0.22
N SER A 76 0.76 5.22 0.40
CA SER A 76 1.99 5.65 1.09
C SER A 76 2.41 4.62 2.13
N LEU A 77 1.50 4.22 3.03
CA LEU A 77 1.80 3.29 4.11
C LEU A 77 2.13 1.89 3.61
N ILE A 78 1.39 1.38 2.61
CA ILE A 78 1.70 0.08 2.00
C ILE A 78 3.13 0.08 1.43
N ILE A 79 3.51 1.12 0.68
CA ILE A 79 4.84 1.20 0.07
C ILE A 79 5.94 1.37 1.13
N GLU A 80 5.74 2.27 2.10
CA GLU A 80 6.69 2.49 3.20
C GLU A 80 6.92 1.21 4.02
N VAL A 81 5.84 0.46 4.31
CA VAL A 81 5.92 -0.82 5.02
C VAL A 81 6.61 -1.87 4.16
N ILE A 82 6.23 -2.04 2.89
CA ILE A 82 6.76 -3.12 2.05
C ILE A 82 8.25 -2.97 1.73
N GLN A 83 8.74 -1.73 1.70
CA GLN A 83 10.18 -1.45 1.60
C GLN A 83 10.96 -2.01 2.80
N LEU A 84 10.35 -2.09 3.98
CA LEU A 84 10.98 -2.64 5.19
C LEU A 84 10.78 -4.16 5.35
N VAL A 85 9.87 -4.77 4.58
CA VAL A 85 9.64 -6.22 4.61
C VAL A 85 10.67 -6.91 3.71
N PRO A 86 11.55 -7.80 4.22
CA PRO A 86 12.51 -8.51 3.38
C PRO A 86 11.83 -9.28 2.24
N ARG A 87 12.39 -9.24 1.03
CA ARG A 87 11.85 -9.90 -0.18
C ARG A 87 11.49 -11.38 -0.03
N ASP A 88 12.14 -12.09 0.89
CA ASP A 88 11.94 -13.52 1.15
C ASP A 88 10.97 -13.81 2.31
N HIS A 89 10.48 -12.77 2.99
CA HIS A 89 9.51 -12.86 4.10
C HIS A 89 8.08 -13.02 3.57
N GLN A 90 7.24 -13.85 4.20
CA GLN A 90 5.87 -14.09 3.72
C GLN A 90 5.00 -12.84 3.75
N GLY A 91 5.30 -11.87 4.61
CA GLY A 91 4.65 -10.55 4.63
C GLY A 91 4.58 -9.86 3.27
N GLN A 92 5.57 -10.07 2.38
CA GLN A 92 5.52 -9.59 1.00
C GLN A 92 4.32 -10.15 0.24
N ASN A 93 4.12 -11.46 0.36
CA ASN A 93 3.00 -12.15 -0.27
C ASN A 93 1.67 -11.81 0.42
N ARG A 94 1.65 -11.72 1.75
CA ARG A 94 0.43 -11.38 2.52
C ARG A 94 -0.11 -9.99 2.16
N ILE A 95 0.75 -8.98 2.04
CA ILE A 95 0.33 -7.65 1.56
C ILE A 95 -0.12 -7.67 0.10
N THR A 96 0.53 -8.47 -0.76
CA THR A 96 0.06 -8.64 -2.16
C THR A 96 -1.35 -9.23 -2.18
N LEU A 97 -1.62 -10.26 -1.38
CA LEU A 97 -2.92 -10.91 -1.28
C LEU A 97 -3.97 -10.02 -0.60
N LEU A 98 -3.57 -9.11 0.28
CA LEU A 98 -4.42 -8.05 0.80
C LEU A 98 -4.88 -7.11 -0.31
N VAL A 99 -3.96 -6.60 -1.13
CA VAL A 99 -4.31 -5.75 -2.29
C VAL A 99 -5.21 -6.52 -3.28
N LYS A 100 -4.94 -7.80 -3.49
CA LYS A 100 -5.81 -8.67 -4.30
C LYS A 100 -7.22 -8.75 -3.71
N SER A 101 -7.34 -8.98 -2.41
CA SER A 101 -8.63 -9.07 -1.71
C SER A 101 -9.38 -7.75 -1.77
N LEU A 102 -8.68 -6.62 -1.64
CA LEU A 102 -9.25 -5.29 -1.88
C LEU A 102 -9.82 -5.20 -3.29
N SER A 103 -9.04 -5.56 -4.32
CA SER A 103 -9.50 -5.48 -5.73
C SER A 103 -10.75 -6.29 -6.07
N GLN A 104 -11.10 -7.27 -5.22
CA GLN A 104 -12.28 -8.10 -5.36
C GLN A 104 -13.48 -7.56 -4.56
N THR A 105 -13.28 -6.50 -3.78
CA THR A 105 -14.33 -5.81 -3.04
C THR A 105 -15.06 -4.86 -3.98
N SER A 106 -16.30 -5.19 -4.34
CA SER A 106 -17.16 -4.28 -5.10
C SER A 106 -17.81 -3.28 -4.16
N ARG A 107 -17.59 -1.97 -4.36
CA ARG A 107 -18.22 -0.94 -3.53
C ARG A 107 -18.84 0.19 -4.32
N CYS A 108 -18.03 1.00 -4.99
CA CYS A 108 -18.49 2.18 -5.70
C CYS A 108 -17.49 2.65 -6.75
N ASN A 109 -17.97 3.53 -7.63
CA ASN A 109 -17.13 4.32 -8.50
C ASN A 109 -16.78 5.64 -7.80
N CYS A 110 -15.61 6.18 -8.11
CA CYS A 110 -15.13 7.49 -7.68
C CYS A 110 -14.49 8.21 -8.87
N THR A 111 -14.38 9.53 -8.79
CA THR A 111 -13.66 10.32 -9.79
C THR A 111 -12.38 10.85 -9.18
N ILE A 112 -11.23 10.41 -9.70
CA ILE A 112 -9.92 10.86 -9.24
C ILE A 112 -9.17 11.44 -10.42
N TRP A 113 -8.70 12.67 -10.29
CA TRP A 113 -7.99 13.40 -11.35
C TRP A 113 -8.74 13.40 -12.69
N GLU A 114 -10.05 13.69 -12.65
CA GLU A 114 -10.96 13.70 -13.81
C GLU A 114 -11.17 12.33 -14.49
N SER A 115 -10.68 11.24 -13.88
CA SER A 115 -10.90 9.87 -14.36
C SER A 115 -11.87 9.13 -13.44
N GLU A 116 -12.93 8.57 -14.01
CA GLU A 116 -13.77 7.60 -13.30
C GLU A 116 -12.98 6.30 -13.06
N ALA A 117 -13.10 5.75 -11.86
CA ALA A 117 -12.49 4.48 -11.47
C ALA A 117 -13.39 3.73 -10.48
N SER A 118 -13.44 2.40 -10.61
CA SER A 118 -13.96 1.52 -9.57
C SER A 118 -12.93 1.47 -8.44
N LEU A 119 -13.32 1.91 -7.24
CA LEU A 119 -12.41 2.23 -6.12
C LEU A 119 -11.38 1.15 -5.83
N TRP A 120 -11.77 -0.12 -5.95
CA TRP A 120 -10.86 -1.23 -5.68
C TRP A 120 -10.47 -2.04 -6.90
N GLU A 121 -11.36 -2.21 -7.88
CA GLU A 121 -11.05 -3.00 -9.07
C GLU A 121 -9.93 -2.36 -9.89
N ASP A 122 -9.93 -1.02 -10.01
CA ASP A 122 -8.94 -0.28 -10.80
C ASP A 122 -7.69 0.11 -10.00
N LEU A 123 -7.71 -0.07 -8.66
CA LEU A 123 -6.66 0.35 -7.73
C LEU A 123 -6.14 1.78 -8.03
N PRO A 124 -7.03 2.79 -8.03
CA PRO A 124 -6.67 4.16 -8.39
C PRO A 124 -5.52 4.68 -7.54
N LEU A 125 -4.66 5.49 -8.15
CA LEU A 125 -3.45 6.07 -7.58
C LEU A 125 -2.31 5.10 -7.25
N LEU A 126 -2.52 3.78 -7.19
CA LEU A 126 -1.43 2.83 -6.92
C LEU A 126 -0.27 2.97 -7.93
N GLY A 127 -0.59 3.11 -9.22
CA GLY A 127 0.41 3.28 -10.28
C GLY A 127 1.30 4.51 -10.11
N PRO A 128 0.74 5.72 -10.01
CA PRO A 128 1.48 6.94 -9.66
C PRO A 128 2.38 6.76 -8.41
N PHE A 129 1.82 6.27 -7.31
CA PHE A 129 2.56 6.07 -6.06
C PHE A 129 3.73 5.09 -6.18
N MET A 130 3.53 3.99 -6.92
CA MET A 130 4.60 3.04 -7.21
C MET A 130 5.73 3.71 -7.99
N ARG A 131 5.42 4.50 -9.03
CA ARG A 131 6.44 5.17 -9.85
C ARG A 131 7.25 6.19 -9.06
N ASP A 132 6.58 7.00 -8.23
CA ASP A 132 7.26 8.01 -7.41
C ASP A 132 8.27 7.38 -6.44
N ASN A 133 7.99 6.16 -5.96
CA ASN A 133 8.86 5.42 -5.06
C ASN A 133 9.84 4.46 -5.76
N TRP A 134 9.76 4.30 -7.08
CA TRP A 134 10.60 3.35 -7.84
C TRP A 134 11.94 3.92 -8.31
N ILE A 135 12.27 5.15 -7.94
CA ILE A 135 13.53 5.77 -8.34
C ILE A 135 14.70 4.88 -7.91
N SER A 136 15.51 4.43 -8.88
CA SER A 136 16.67 3.60 -8.60
C SER A 136 17.59 4.31 -7.61
N PRO A 137 18.09 3.65 -6.56
CA PRO A 137 18.99 4.28 -5.61
C PRO A 137 20.36 4.63 -6.23
N THR A 138 20.60 4.20 -7.47
CA THR A 138 21.79 4.55 -8.28
C THR A 138 21.52 5.67 -9.31
N TYR A 139 20.35 6.33 -9.30
CA TYR A 139 19.95 7.28 -10.35
C TYR A 139 20.95 8.42 -10.60
N ASN A 140 21.70 8.80 -9.55
CA ASN A 140 22.72 9.84 -9.59
C ASN A 140 24.14 9.30 -9.89
N GLY A 141 24.28 8.01 -10.17
CA GLY A 141 25.56 7.34 -10.44
C GLY A 141 26.37 6.95 -9.19
N GLU A 142 25.81 7.11 -7.99
CA GLU A 142 26.47 6.76 -6.74
C GLU A 142 26.17 5.33 -6.30
N VAL A 143 27.07 4.75 -5.48
CA VAL A 143 26.81 3.48 -4.80
C VAL A 143 25.88 3.76 -3.63
N PRO A 144 24.68 3.14 -3.59
CA PRO A 144 23.70 3.45 -2.58
C PRO A 144 24.07 2.84 -1.24
N GLU A 145 23.55 3.43 -0.17
CA GLU A 145 23.57 2.79 1.14
C GLU A 145 22.89 1.41 1.08
N VAL A 146 23.44 0.44 1.80
CA VAL A 146 22.95 -0.95 1.79
C VAL A 146 21.46 -1.01 2.11
N GLN A 147 21.00 -0.25 3.10
CA GLN A 147 19.58 -0.23 3.48
C GLN A 147 18.68 0.32 2.37
N LEU A 148 19.13 1.35 1.66
CA LEU A 148 18.36 1.93 0.55
C LEU A 148 18.28 0.95 -0.63
N ALA A 149 19.37 0.23 -0.92
CA ALA A 149 19.39 -0.83 -1.92
C ALA A 149 18.45 -2.00 -1.55
N GLU A 150 18.46 -2.44 -0.29
CA GLU A 150 17.56 -3.50 0.18
C GLU A 150 16.10 -3.04 0.15
N ASN A 151 15.78 -1.82 0.57
CA ASN A 151 14.43 -1.26 0.49
C ASN A 151 13.90 -1.24 -0.94
N TRP A 152 14.75 -0.81 -1.88
CA TRP A 152 14.40 -0.80 -3.30
C TRP A 152 14.22 -2.22 -3.85
N ALA A 153 15.07 -3.18 -3.46
CA ALA A 153 14.91 -4.58 -3.83
C ALA A 153 13.60 -5.19 -3.29
N ASN A 154 13.22 -4.84 -2.06
CA ASN A 154 11.96 -5.25 -1.45
C ASN A 154 10.75 -4.70 -2.23
N LEU A 155 10.79 -3.41 -2.61
CA LEU A 155 9.74 -2.79 -3.43
C LEU A 155 9.63 -3.44 -4.83
N ASN A 156 10.75 -3.74 -5.50
CA ASN A 156 10.73 -4.45 -6.78
C ASN A 156 10.11 -5.84 -6.64
N SER A 157 10.40 -6.52 -5.53
CA SER A 157 9.83 -7.82 -5.21
C SER A 157 8.31 -7.73 -5.04
N PHE A 158 7.80 -6.69 -4.38
CA PHE A 158 6.37 -6.43 -4.27
C PHE A 158 5.73 -6.14 -5.63
N ALA A 159 6.35 -5.27 -6.44
CA ALA A 159 5.83 -4.93 -7.75
C ALA A 159 5.75 -6.14 -8.70
N ALA A 160 6.76 -7.02 -8.66
CA ALA A 160 6.74 -8.28 -9.40
C ALA A 160 5.59 -9.20 -8.96
N ARG A 161 5.24 -9.20 -7.67
CA ARG A 161 4.09 -9.96 -7.15
C ARG A 161 2.75 -9.35 -7.58
N LEU A 162 2.60 -8.03 -7.52
CA LEU A 162 1.42 -7.34 -8.05
C LEU A 162 1.21 -7.66 -9.54
N PHE A 163 2.29 -7.68 -10.33
CA PHE A 163 2.24 -8.10 -11.72
C PHE A 163 1.80 -9.56 -11.88
N GLY A 164 2.39 -10.47 -11.08
CA GLY A 164 2.05 -11.89 -11.10
C GLY A 164 0.60 -12.19 -10.73
N GLU A 165 -0.01 -11.37 -9.87
CA GLU A 165 -1.43 -11.45 -9.50
C GLU A 165 -2.37 -10.73 -10.47
N GLY A 166 -1.85 -10.10 -11.53
CA GLY A 166 -2.63 -9.36 -12.52
C GLY A 166 -3.18 -8.02 -12.01
N LEU A 167 -2.69 -7.54 -10.86
CA LEU A 167 -3.10 -6.28 -10.22
C LEU A 167 -2.41 -5.05 -10.81
N ALA A 168 -1.39 -5.27 -11.64
CA ALA A 168 -0.69 -4.21 -12.32
C ALA A 168 -0.43 -4.59 -13.78
N GLN A 169 -0.68 -3.63 -14.68
CA GLN A 169 -0.32 -3.78 -16.08
C GLN A 169 1.13 -3.37 -16.29
N TRP A 170 1.82 -3.97 -17.25
CA TRP A 170 3.21 -3.65 -17.58
C TRP A 170 3.43 -2.15 -17.87
N LYS A 171 2.40 -1.47 -18.42
CA LYS A 171 2.41 -0.03 -18.70
C LYS A 171 2.56 0.82 -17.42
N ASN A 172 2.16 0.28 -16.25
CA ASN A 172 2.33 0.95 -14.97
C ASN A 172 3.80 0.96 -14.51
N PHE A 173 4.64 0.10 -15.11
CA PHE A 173 6.05 -0.09 -14.80
C PHE A 173 6.98 0.37 -15.93
N ALA A 174 6.43 0.89 -17.03
CA ALA A 174 7.23 1.47 -18.09
C ALA A 174 7.76 2.83 -17.61
N VAL A 175 9.08 2.93 -17.47
CA VAL A 175 9.84 4.16 -17.22
C VAL A 175 10.60 4.53 -18.48
#